data_AF-A0A7L3ZI21-F1
#
_entry.id   AF-A0A7L3ZI21-F1
#
_cell.length_a   1.000
_cell.length_b   1.000
_cell.length_c   1.000
_cell.angle_alpha   90.00
_cell.angle_beta   90.00
_cell.angle_gamma   90.00
#
_symmetry.space_group_name_H-M   'P 1'
#
loop_
_entity.id
_entity.type
_entity.pdbx_description
1 polymer ?
#
loop_
_entity_poly.entity_id
_entity_poly.type
_entity_poly.pdbx_seq_one_letter_code
_entity_poly.pdbx_strand_id
1 'polypeptide(L)'
;VEQHGVVDGIYRLSGVSSNIQRLRQEFDSDRCPDLQKDVYLQDIHCVSSLCKAYFRELPNPLLTYQLYDKFADAVAIQMEEARLVKIKEVLKELPVPHYR
;
A
#
# COMPACT_ATOMS: atom_id res chain seq x y z
N VAL A 1 2.66 6.60 -9.82
CA VAL A 1 1.29 6.95 -9.35
C VAL A 1 1.17 8.44 -9.05
N GLU A 2 2.08 9.04 -8.29
CA GLU A 2 1.97 10.49 -7.98
C GLU A 2 2.00 11.38 -9.24
N GLN A 3 2.83 11.05 -10.23
CA GLN A 3 2.97 11.84 -11.46
C GLN A 3 1.81 11.67 -12.46
N HIS A 4 1.23 10.48 -12.56
CA HIS A 4 0.27 10.11 -13.64
C HIS A 4 -1.05 9.53 -13.14
N GLY A 5 -1.19 9.34 -11.83
CA GLY A 5 -2.29 8.61 -11.20
C GLY A 5 -3.33 9.52 -10.54
N VAL A 6 -3.27 10.83 -10.75
CA VAL A 6 -4.37 11.76 -10.43
C VAL A 6 -5.45 11.59 -11.50
N VAL A 7 -6.09 10.41 -11.47
CA VAL A 7 -7.14 9.97 -12.39
C VAL A 7 -8.29 9.38 -11.58
N ASP A 8 -9.45 9.23 -12.22
CA ASP A 8 -10.63 8.70 -11.56
C ASP A 8 -10.40 7.30 -10.99
N GLY A 9 -10.64 7.14 -9.69
CA GLY A 9 -10.63 5.84 -9.04
C GLY A 9 -9.24 5.19 -8.91
N ILE A 10 -8.15 5.96 -8.86
CA ILE A 10 -6.85 5.41 -8.46
C ILE A 10 -6.96 4.67 -7.12
N TYR A 11 -6.30 3.51 -7.00
CA TYR A 11 -6.46 2.53 -5.91
C TYR A 11 -7.84 1.87 -5.75
N ARG A 12 -8.94 2.43 -6.29
CA ARG A 12 -10.28 1.81 -6.31
C ARG A 12 -10.45 0.87 -7.51
N LEU A 13 -10.13 1.33 -8.71
CA LEU A 13 -10.17 0.53 -9.93
C LEU A 13 -8.95 -0.39 -10.01
N SER A 14 -9.13 -1.54 -10.65
CA SER A 14 -8.06 -2.50 -10.94
C SER A 14 -7.51 -2.25 -12.33
N GLY A 15 -6.19 -2.43 -12.48
CA GLY A 15 -5.56 -2.46 -13.80
C GLY A 15 -5.85 -3.75 -14.54
N VAL A 16 -5.42 -3.81 -15.79
CA VAL A 16 -5.54 -5.01 -16.63
C VAL A 16 -4.67 -6.12 -16.04
N SER A 17 -5.25 -7.32 -15.82
CA SER A 17 -4.56 -8.43 -15.16
C SER A 17 -3.24 -8.84 -15.82
N SER A 18 -3.18 -8.81 -17.16
CA SER A 18 -1.95 -9.11 -17.91
C SER A 18 -0.85 -8.07 -17.68
N ASN A 19 -1.21 -6.78 -17.59
CA ASN A 19 -0.27 -5.70 -17.29
C ASN A 19 0.24 -5.79 -15.84
N ILE A 20 -0.64 -6.12 -14.89
CA ILE A 20 -0.25 -6.35 -13.49
C ILE A 20 0.73 -7.51 -13.41
N GLN A 21 0.43 -8.64 -14.06
CA GLN A 21 1.31 -9.81 -14.04
C GLN A 21 2.65 -9.55 -14.71
N ARG A 22 2.65 -8.81 -15.82
CA ARG A 22 3.88 -8.38 -16.49
C ARG A 22 4.72 -7.49 -15.57
N LEU A 23 4.11 -6.45 -14.98
CA LEU A 23 4.81 -5.54 -14.09
C LEU A 23 5.38 -6.26 -12.85
N ARG A 24 4.62 -7.22 -12.31
CA ARG A 24 5.09 -8.08 -11.23
C ARG A 24 6.35 -8.86 -11.61
N GLN A 25 6.34 -9.52 -12.78
CA GLN A 25 7.51 -10.26 -13.26
C GLN A 25 8.72 -9.35 -13.45
N GLU A 26 8.52 -8.12 -13.94
CA GLU A 26 9.60 -7.15 -14.06
C GLU A 26 10.14 -6.73 -12.68
N PHE A 27 9.26 -6.50 -11.71
CA PHE A 27 9.61 -6.15 -10.33
C PHE A 27 10.34 -7.27 -9.59
N ASP A 28 9.88 -8.52 -9.72
CA ASP A 28 10.46 -9.70 -9.07
C ASP A 28 11.83 -10.10 -9.68
N SER A 29 12.20 -9.53 -10.84
CA SER A 29 13.45 -9.88 -11.55
C SER A 29 14.70 -9.16 -11.02
N ASP A 30 14.66 -8.58 -9.81
CA ASP A 30 15.69 -7.71 -9.21
C ASP A 30 16.07 -6.49 -10.09
N ARG A 31 15.17 -6.09 -10.99
CA ARG A 31 15.31 -4.89 -11.81
C ARG A 31 14.26 -3.88 -11.39
N CYS A 32 14.63 -2.61 -11.39
CA CYS A 32 13.65 -1.53 -11.27
C CYS A 32 12.80 -1.53 -12.56
N PRO A 33 11.49 -1.82 -12.50
CA PRO A 33 10.65 -1.77 -13.68
C PRO A 33 10.60 -0.35 -14.21
N ASP A 34 10.75 -0.19 -15.52
CA ASP A 34 10.56 1.10 -16.17
C ASP A 34 9.07 1.39 -16.29
N LEU A 35 8.57 2.22 -15.39
CA LEU A 35 7.17 2.64 -15.31
C LEU A 35 6.78 3.67 -16.38
N GLN A 36 7.72 4.19 -17.18
CA GLN A 36 7.45 5.15 -18.25
C GLN A 36 7.04 4.47 -19.57
N LYS A 37 7.07 3.14 -19.64
CA LYS A 37 6.56 2.39 -20.80
C LYS A 37 5.09 2.73 -21.04
N ASP A 38 4.73 2.91 -22.31
CA ASP A 38 3.35 3.23 -22.73
C ASP A 38 2.30 2.30 -22.13
N VAL A 39 2.62 1.00 -22.03
CA VAL A 39 1.72 -0.01 -21.45
C VAL A 39 1.30 0.31 -20.01
N TYR A 40 2.17 0.94 -19.21
CA TYR A 40 1.88 1.30 -17.83
C TYR A 40 1.30 2.71 -17.69
N LEU A 41 1.65 3.61 -18.60
CA LEU A 41 1.05 4.96 -18.65
C LEU A 41 -0.41 4.91 -19.10
N GLN A 42 -0.74 4.05 -20.07
CA GLN A 42 -2.11 3.82 -20.54
C GLN A 42 -2.97 3.04 -19.53
N ASP A 43 -2.34 2.29 -18.62
CA ASP A 43 -3.01 1.52 -17.57
C ASP A 43 -2.37 1.80 -16.21
N ILE A 44 -2.44 3.05 -15.76
CA ILE A 44 -1.86 3.46 -14.46
C ILE A 44 -2.42 2.67 -13.28
N HIS A 45 -3.63 2.11 -13.42
CA HIS A 45 -4.25 1.28 -12.40
C HIS A 45 -3.48 -0.01 -12.14
N CYS A 46 -2.72 -0.55 -13.12
CA CYS A 46 -1.89 -1.74 -12.90
C CYS A 46 -0.77 -1.49 -11.87
N VAL A 47 -0.16 -0.30 -11.90
CA VAL A 47 0.87 0.12 -10.93
C VAL A 47 0.28 0.20 -9.53
N SER A 48 -0.89 0.83 -9.39
CA SER A 48 -1.58 0.91 -8.09
C SER A 48 -2.05 -0.47 -7.60
N SER A 49 -2.40 -1.36 -8.52
CA SER A 49 -2.84 -2.73 -8.20
C SER A 49 -1.68 -3.57 -7.70
N LEU A 50 -0.50 -3.48 -8.33
CA LEU A 50 0.70 -4.16 -7.85
C LEU A 50 1.14 -3.61 -6.48
N CYS A 51 1.11 -2.30 -6.28
CA CYS A 51 1.42 -1.67 -4.98
C CYS A 51 0.51 -2.21 -3.86
N LYS A 52 -0.81 -2.29 -4.10
CA LYS A 52 -1.76 -2.92 -3.16
C LYS A 52 -1.44 -4.39 -2.90
N ALA A 53 -1.10 -5.13 -3.96
CA ALA A 53 -0.80 -6.54 -3.86
C ALA A 53 0.46 -6.80 -3.02
N TYR A 54 1.50 -5.98 -3.19
CA TYR A 54 2.73 -6.05 -2.40
C TYR A 54 2.44 -6.00 -0.89
N PHE A 55 1.71 -4.98 -0.41
CA PHE A 55 1.39 -4.86 1.03
C PHE A 55 0.49 -5.99 1.55
N ARG A 56 -0.39 -6.53 0.71
CA ARG A 56 -1.28 -7.64 1.07
C ARG A 56 -0.54 -8.97 1.15
N GLU A 57 0.52 -9.14 0.36
CA GLU A 57 1.30 -10.38 0.24
C GLU A 57 2.47 -10.45 1.23
N LEU A 58 2.70 -9.41 2.04
CA LEU A 58 3.70 -9.45 3.11
C LEU A 58 3.39 -10.61 4.09
N PRO A 59 4.41 -11.37 4.54
CA PRO A 59 4.22 -12.43 5.54
C PRO A 59 3.63 -11.94 6.87
N ASN A 60 3.91 -10.68 7.22
CA ASN A 60 3.28 -9.96 8.33
C ASN A 60 2.76 -8.64 7.75
N PRO A 61 1.48 -8.27 7.92
CA PRO A 61 0.93 -7.06 7.35
C PRO A 61 1.70 -5.82 7.81
N LEU A 62 1.55 -4.74 7.04
CA LEU A 62 2.23 -3.47 7.33
C LEU A 62 2.01 -3.00 8.78
N LEU A 63 0.79 -3.11 9.30
CA LEU A 63 0.48 -2.75 10.70
C LEU A 63 0.73 -3.86 11.72
N THR A 64 1.27 -5.00 11.29
CA THR A 64 1.61 -6.18 12.07
C THR A 64 0.45 -6.88 12.76
N TYR A 65 0.51 -8.20 12.89
CA TYR A 65 -0.48 -8.95 13.68
C TYR A 65 -0.40 -8.60 15.18
N GLN A 66 0.80 -8.34 15.69
CA GLN A 66 1.07 -8.09 17.11
C GLN A 66 0.41 -6.81 17.63
N LEU A 67 0.19 -5.83 16.75
CA LEU A 67 -0.41 -4.54 17.12
C LEU A 67 -1.88 -4.41 16.71
N TYR A 68 -2.47 -5.45 16.12
CA TYR A 68 -3.84 -5.41 15.61
C TYR A 68 -4.85 -4.95 16.67
N ASP A 69 -4.87 -5.60 17.84
CA ASP A 69 -5.79 -5.27 18.93
C ASP A 69 -5.57 -3.84 19.42
N LYS A 70 -4.30 -3.41 19.51
CA LYS A 70 -3.96 -2.03 19.92
C LYS A 70 -4.49 -0.99 18.94
N PHE A 71 -4.42 -1.26 17.63
CA PHE A 71 -4.99 -0.39 16.61
C PHE A 71 -6.53 -0.39 16.67
N ALA A 72 -7.16 -1.55 16.86
CA ALA A 72 -8.61 -1.66 17.00
C ALA A 72 -9.12 -0.86 18.22
N ASP A 73 -8.47 -1.02 19.36
CA ASP A 73 -8.76 -0.28 20.60
C ASP A 73 -8.60 1.23 20.39
N ALA A 74 -7.53 1.65 19.70
CA ALA A 74 -7.28 3.05 19.40
C ALA A 74 -8.40 3.66 18.55
N VAL A 75 -8.86 2.96 17.50
CA VAL A 75 -9.91 3.44 16.59
C VAL A 75 -11.29 3.48 17.26
N ALA A 76 -11.53 2.63 18.26
CA ALA A 76 -12.79 2.62 19.02
C ALA A 76 -12.99 3.86 19.92
N ILE A 77 -11.94 4.65 20.17
CA ILE A 77 -12.01 5.88 20.96
C ILE A 77 -12.86 6.93 20.22
N GLN A 78 -13.91 7.40 20.89
CA GLN A 78 -14.86 8.36 20.33
C GLN A 78 -14.26 9.76 20.18
N MET A 79 -13.59 10.24 21.23
CA MET A 79 -12.95 11.57 21.24
C MET A 79 -11.77 11.58 20.27
N GLU A 80 -11.84 12.45 19.26
CA GLU A 80 -10.87 12.47 18.16
C GLU A 80 -9.44 12.79 18.63
N GLU A 81 -9.27 13.75 19.55
CA GLU A 81 -7.93 14.09 20.04
C GLU A 81 -7.31 12.90 20.77
N ALA A 82 -8.09 12.22 21.62
CA ALA A 82 -7.64 11.04 22.35
C ALA A 82 -7.33 9.87 21.40
N ARG A 83 -8.16 9.67 20.36
CA ARG A 83 -7.91 8.67 19.30
C ARG A 83 -6.59 8.94 18.57
N LEU A 84 -6.35 10.20 18.18
CA LEU A 84 -5.10 10.60 17.51
C LEU A 84 -3.87 10.36 18.40
N VAL A 85 -3.94 10.71 19.68
CA VAL A 85 -2.85 10.41 20.63
C VAL A 85 -2.61 8.90 20.66
N LYS A 86 -3.68 8.10 20.81
CA LYS A 86 -3.53 6.65 20.93
C LYS A 86 -2.96 6.01 19.68
N ILE A 87 -3.44 6.39 18.49
CA ILE A 87 -2.89 5.89 17.21
C ILE A 87 -1.40 6.22 17.11
N LYS A 88 -0.98 7.44 17.48
CA LYS A 88 0.44 7.83 17.46
C LYS A 88 1.29 7.03 18.44
N GLU A 89 0.76 6.63 19.58
CA GLU A 89 1.46 5.73 20.51
C GLU A 89 1.69 4.36 19.86
N VAL A 90 0.64 3.76 19.31
CA VAL A 90 0.73 2.41 18.69
C VAL A 90 1.66 2.44 17.47
N LEU A 91 1.64 3.51 16.67
CA LEU A 91 2.56 3.68 15.54
C LEU A 91 4.04 3.65 15.94
N LYS A 92 4.40 4.15 17.14
CA LYS A 92 5.79 4.11 17.64
C LYS A 92 6.25 2.72 18.03
N GLU A 93 5.31 1.78 18.22
CA GLU A 93 5.62 0.39 18.52
C GLU A 93 5.87 -0.47 17.27
N LEU A 94 5.62 0.08 16.07
CA LEU A 94 5.89 -0.63 14.83
C LEU A 94 7.39 -0.94 14.69
N PRO A 95 7.76 -2.11 14.14
CA PRO A 95 9.12 -2.39 13.73
C PRO A 95 9.64 -1.28 12.79
N VAL A 96 10.91 -0.92 12.90
CA VAL A 96 11.53 0.15 12.09
C VAL A 96 11.23 0.02 10.58
N PRO A 97 11.28 -1.18 9.96
CA PRO A 97 10.97 -1.32 8.53
C PRO A 97 9.49 -1.10 8.17
N HIS A 98 8.58 -1.17 9.14
CA HIS A 98 7.13 -0.96 8.95
C HIS A 98 6.70 0.48 9.23
N TYR A 99 7.59 1.28 9.84
CA TYR A 99 7.33 2.67 10.19
C TYR A 99 8.02 3.69 9.26
N ARG A 100 9.17 3.31 8.67
CA ARG A 100 10.00 4.19 7.83
C ARG A 100 9.58 4.26 6.38
#